data_AF-A0A395V2G5-F1
#
_entry.id   AF-A0A395V2G5-F1
#
_cell.length_a   1.000
_cell.length_b   1.000
_cell.length_c   1.000
_cell.angle_alpha   90.00
_cell.angle_beta   90.00
_cell.angle_gamma   90.00
#
_symmetry.space_group_name_H-M   'P 1'
#
loop_
_entity.id
_entity.type
_entity.pdbx_description
1 polymer ?
#
loop_
_entity_poly.entity_id
_entity_poly.type
_entity_poly.pdbx_seq_one_letter_code
_entity_poly.pdbx_strand_id
1 'polypeptide(L)'
;MIEMFRNNTMSFLLKVDTQGIEEMLKYIKTVSEKSEEYIQILYSGQEKKLTIKLDSDVDEMIIREDVVEMCMDEEELEYFEERLKNSQINKCFYPAEICERRYKNKCVTIYCDIIS
;
A
#
# COMPACT_ATOMS: atom_id res chain seq x y z
N MET A 1 5.75 -3.31 11.50
CA MET A 1 4.78 -4.27 10.95
C MET A 1 3.98 -3.60 9.85
N ILE A 2 3.92 -4.25 8.70
CA ILE A 2 3.05 -3.88 7.59
C ILE A 2 2.23 -5.12 7.26
N GLU A 3 0.91 -5.05 7.42
CA GLU A 3 0.01 -6.18 7.19
C GLU A 3 -1.10 -5.77 6.24
N MET A 4 -1.31 -6.55 5.20
CA MET A 4 -2.42 -6.39 4.28
C MET A 4 -3.39 -7.54 4.42
N PHE A 5 -4.68 -7.24 4.48
CA PHE A 5 -5.71 -8.26 4.41
C PHE A 5 -6.89 -7.77 3.61
N ARG A 6 -7.65 -8.74 3.09
CA ARG A 6 -8.90 -8.46 2.41
C ARG A 6 -9.96 -8.16 3.47
N ASN A 7 -10.43 -6.92 3.51
CA ASN A 7 -11.42 -6.50 4.50
C ASN A 7 -12.82 -7.01 4.12
N ASN A 8 -13.19 -6.88 2.84
CA ASN A 8 -14.44 -7.43 2.31
C ASN A 8 -14.32 -7.75 0.81
N THR A 9 -15.46 -7.98 0.13
CA THR A 9 -15.44 -8.30 -1.30
C THR A 9 -14.87 -7.17 -2.17
N MET A 10 -14.98 -5.92 -1.71
CA MET A 10 -14.65 -4.68 -2.42
C MET A 10 -13.50 -3.88 -1.81
N SER A 11 -12.80 -4.38 -0.78
CA SER A 11 -11.68 -3.62 -0.23
C SER A 11 -10.58 -4.45 0.41
N PHE A 12 -9.39 -3.85 0.38
CA PHE A 12 -8.22 -4.28 1.12
C PHE A 12 -7.88 -3.23 2.18
N LEU A 13 -7.33 -3.71 3.29
CA LEU A 13 -6.86 -2.87 4.38
C LEU A 13 -5.37 -3.16 4.61
N LEU A 14 -4.56 -2.12 4.49
CA LEU A 14 -3.15 -2.10 4.82
C LEU A 14 -2.99 -1.50 6.23
N LYS A 15 -2.66 -2.33 7.20
CA LYS A 15 -2.31 -1.90 8.55
C LYS A 15 -0.82 -1.65 8.64
N VAL A 16 -0.46 -0.52 9.22
CA VAL A 16 0.93 -0.10 9.35
C VAL A 16 1.16 0.39 10.78
N ASP A 17 2.16 -0.16 11.47
CA ASP A 17 2.60 0.39 12.75
C ASP A 17 3.62 1.52 12.57
N THR A 18 4.06 2.14 13.66
CA THR A 18 4.99 3.28 13.59
C THR A 18 6.28 2.94 12.83
N GLN A 19 6.85 1.76 13.06
CA GLN A 19 8.05 1.32 12.34
C GLN A 19 7.75 1.05 10.86
N GLY A 20 6.61 0.42 10.57
CA GLY A 20 6.14 0.17 9.22
C GLY A 20 5.93 1.45 8.42
N ILE A 21 5.54 2.55 9.06
CA ILE A 21 5.41 3.85 8.37
C ILE A 21 6.79 4.32 7.90
N GLU A 22 7.82 4.24 8.75
CA GLU A 22 9.18 4.63 8.36
C GLU A 22 9.73 3.77 7.24
N GLU A 23 9.46 2.46 7.27
CA GLU A 23 9.84 1.51 6.21
C GLU A 23 9.10 1.81 4.91
N MET A 24 7.78 2.04 4.95
CA MET A 24 6.96 2.41 3.80
C MET A 24 7.40 3.74 3.18
N LEU A 25 7.72 4.76 3.99
CA LEU A 25 8.20 6.05 3.47
C LEU A 25 9.55 5.92 2.74
N LYS A 26 10.48 5.12 3.27
CA LYS A 26 11.74 4.80 2.59
C LYS A 26 11.47 4.08 1.27
N TYR A 27 10.56 3.11 1.29
CA TYR A 27 10.18 2.35 0.12
C TYR A 27 9.52 3.21 -0.97
N ILE A 28 8.57 4.07 -0.60
CA ILE A 28 7.93 5.00 -1.54
C ILE A 28 8.97 5.87 -2.23
N LYS A 29 9.96 6.38 -1.50
CA LYS A 29 11.07 7.15 -2.09
C LYS A 29 11.84 6.34 -3.13
N THR A 30 12.13 5.06 -2.88
CA THR A 30 12.81 4.20 -3.87
C THR A 30 11.96 3.96 -5.12
N VAL A 31 10.63 3.84 -4.96
CA VAL A 31 9.68 3.70 -6.08
C VAL A 31 9.67 4.96 -6.93
N SER A 32 9.62 6.15 -6.31
CA SER A 32 9.71 7.44 -7.02
C SER A 32 11.03 7.62 -7.76
N GLU A 33 12.13 7.06 -7.24
CA GLU A 33 13.44 7.03 -7.90
C GLU A 33 13.56 5.94 -8.99
N LYS A 34 12.47 5.21 -9.27
CA LYS A 34 12.37 4.11 -10.25
C LYS A 34 13.33 2.96 -9.97
N SER A 35 13.68 2.75 -8.69
CA SER A 35 14.34 1.54 -8.23
C SER A 35 13.28 0.43 -8.14
N GLU A 36 13.46 -0.68 -8.87
CA GLU A 36 12.58 -1.85 -8.76
C GLU A 36 12.82 -2.57 -7.43
N GLU A 37 12.28 -2.01 -6.36
CA GLU A 37 12.36 -2.56 -5.01
C GLU A 37 11.02 -3.12 -4.54
N TYR A 38 11.09 -3.92 -3.48
CA TYR A 38 9.94 -4.44 -2.78
C TYR A 38 10.07 -4.16 -1.29
N ILE A 39 8.92 -4.13 -0.61
CA ILE A 39 8.86 -4.14 0.85
C ILE A 39 8.21 -5.44 1.33
N GLN A 40 8.65 -5.95 2.48
CA GLN A 40 8.05 -7.14 3.07
C GLN A 40 6.75 -6.78 3.80
N ILE A 41 5.70 -7.53 3.53
CA ILE A 41 4.40 -7.40 4.21
C ILE A 41 3.91 -8.76 4.67
N LEU A 42 3.02 -8.76 5.68
CA LEU A 42 2.19 -9.91 6.00
C LEU A 42 0.90 -9.83 5.20
N TYR A 43 0.62 -10.83 4.36
CA TYR A 43 -0.67 -10.96 3.70
C TYR A 43 -1.38 -12.22 4.17
N SER A 44 -2.50 -12.05 4.87
CA SER A 44 -3.28 -13.18 5.44
C SER A 44 -2.40 -14.13 6.28
N GLY A 45 -1.47 -13.57 7.06
CA GLY A 45 -0.54 -14.32 7.91
C GLY A 45 0.68 -14.93 7.21
N GLN A 46 0.88 -14.68 5.91
CA GLN A 46 2.05 -15.15 5.15
C GLN A 46 2.93 -13.96 4.73
N GLU A 47 4.24 -14.09 4.87
CA GLU A 47 5.18 -13.10 4.34
C GLU A 47 5.12 -13.06 2.81
N LYS A 48 4.96 -11.85 2.26
CA LYS A 48 4.98 -11.58 0.83
C LYS A 48 5.73 -10.30 0.55
N LYS A 49 6.27 -10.22 -0.66
CA LYS A 49 6.81 -8.99 -1.22
C LYS A 49 5.65 -8.11 -1.70
N LEU A 50 5.63 -6.85 -1.31
CA LEU A 50 4.80 -5.82 -1.93
C LEU A 50 5.65 -5.04 -2.92
N THR A 51 5.18 -4.94 -4.16
CA THR A 51 5.76 -4.10 -5.22
C THR A 51 4.75 -3.05 -5.67
N ILE A 52 5.19 -1.80 -5.77
CA ILE A 52 4.45 -0.71 -6.40
C ILE A 52 5.12 -0.39 -7.73
N LYS A 53 4.34 -0.41 -8.81
CA LYS A 53 4.77 0.01 -10.15
C LYS A 53 4.15 1.34 -10.49
N LEU A 54 4.97 2.29 -10.95
CA LEU A 54 4.47 3.57 -11.45
C LEU A 54 4.01 3.43 -12.89
N ASP A 55 2.70 3.44 -13.11
CA ASP A 55 2.06 3.32 -14.42
C ASP A 55 0.67 3.99 -14.39
N SER A 56 0.52 5.10 -15.11
CA SER A 56 -0.73 5.88 -15.15
C SER A 56 -1.83 5.23 -16.00
N ASP A 57 -1.49 4.25 -16.84
CA ASP A 57 -2.44 3.61 -17.75
C ASP A 57 -3.03 2.31 -17.16
N VAL A 58 -2.51 1.86 -16.01
CA VAL A 58 -2.83 0.57 -15.41
C VAL A 58 -3.35 0.74 -13.99
N ASP A 59 -4.61 0.34 -13.77
CA ASP A 59 -5.28 0.35 -12.47
C ASP A 59 -5.32 -1.05 -11.82
N GLU A 60 -4.42 -1.96 -12.17
CA GLU A 60 -4.47 -3.37 -11.74
C GLU A 60 -3.74 -3.64 -10.41
N MET A 61 -4.30 -4.54 -9.62
CA MET A 61 -3.64 -5.20 -8.49
C MET A 61 -3.58 -6.70 -8.71
N ILE A 62 -2.40 -7.30 -8.52
CA ILE A 62 -2.16 -8.73 -8.68
C ILE A 62 -1.66 -9.32 -7.35
N ILE A 63 -2.23 -10.46 -6.94
CA ILE A 63 -1.76 -11.22 -5.77
C ILE A 63 -1.38 -12.62 -6.22
N ARG A 64 -0.11 -12.99 -6.05
CA ARG A 64 0.47 -14.30 -6.33
C ARG A 64 0.97 -14.95 -5.04
N GLU A 65 1.66 -16.07 -5.17
CA GLU A 65 2.15 -16.87 -4.04
C GLU A 65 3.16 -16.10 -3.17
N ASP A 66 4.04 -15.31 -3.76
CA ASP A 66 5.12 -14.61 -3.06
C ASP A 66 5.04 -13.08 -3.17
N VAL A 67 4.18 -12.56 -4.04
CA VAL A 67 4.11 -11.12 -4.36
C VAL A 67 2.69 -10.58 -4.36
N VAL A 68 2.55 -9.36 -3.84
CA VAL A 68 1.45 -8.43 -4.06
C VAL A 68 2.00 -7.31 -4.93
N GLU A 69 1.42 -7.10 -6.10
CA GLU A 69 1.81 -6.04 -7.02
C GLU A 69 0.65 -5.05 -7.17
N MET A 70 0.95 -3.76 -7.02
CA MET A 70 0.00 -2.67 -7.20
C MET A 70 0.56 -1.68 -8.21
N CYS A 71 -0.18 -1.36 -9.27
CA CYS A 71 0.15 -0.19 -10.07
C CYS A 71 -0.33 1.07 -9.34
N MET A 72 0.38 2.18 -9.44
CA MET A 72 -0.03 3.50 -8.95
C MET A 72 0.42 4.56 -9.95
N ASP A 73 -0.34 5.64 -10.08
CA ASP A 73 0.19 6.84 -10.71
C ASP A 73 1.02 7.67 -9.70
N GLU A 74 1.65 8.73 -10.18
CA GLU A 74 2.49 9.60 -9.34
C GLU A 74 1.66 10.35 -8.29
N GLU A 75 0.43 10.76 -8.61
CA GLU A 75 -0.45 11.51 -7.70
C GLU A 75 -0.91 10.64 -6.53
N GLU A 76 -1.27 9.38 -6.80
CA GLU A 76 -1.64 8.39 -5.80
C GLU A 76 -0.47 8.04 -4.87
N LEU A 77 0.75 7.92 -5.43
CA LEU A 77 1.95 7.66 -4.65
C LEU A 77 2.29 8.87 -3.74
N GLU A 78 2.22 10.09 -4.28
CA GLU A 78 2.42 11.33 -3.51
C GLU A 78 1.37 11.47 -2.39
N TYR A 79 0.10 11.22 -2.71
CA TYR A 79 -0.98 11.24 -1.73
C TYR A 79 -0.74 10.22 -0.61
N PHE A 80 -0.31 9.00 -0.97
CA PHE A 80 0.01 7.98 0.03
C PHE A 80 1.16 8.40 0.94
N GLU A 81 2.22 8.97 0.37
CA GLU A 81 3.35 9.51 1.14
C GLU A 81 2.92 10.61 2.11
N GLU A 82 2.10 11.56 1.64
CA GLU A 82 1.60 12.67 2.46
C GLU A 82 0.77 12.15 3.64
N ARG A 83 -0.09 11.16 3.39
CA ARG A 83 -0.90 10.52 4.43
C ARG A 83 -0.05 9.85 5.50
N LEU A 84 1.01 9.15 5.10
CA LEU A 84 1.96 8.52 6.02
C LEU A 84 2.79 9.56 6.82
N LYS A 85 3.18 10.68 6.22
CA LYS A 85 3.87 11.78 6.95
C LYS A 85 2.94 12.46 7.96
N ASN A 86 1.71 12.75 7.55
CA ASN A 86 0.72 13.42 8.39
C ASN A 86 0.33 12.59 9.62
N SER A 87 0.32 11.27 9.50
CA SER A 87 0.01 10.38 10.61
C SER A 87 1.09 10.34 11.69
N GLN A 88 2.38 10.39 11.31
CA GLN A 88 3.49 10.50 12.25
C GLN A 88 3.40 11.78 13.09
N ILE A 89 2.99 12.89 12.47
CA ILE A 89 2.88 14.19 13.13
C ILE A 89 1.69 14.24 14.08
N ASN A 90 0.51 13.84 13.58
CA ASN A 90 -0.74 14.06 14.30
C ASN A 90 -1.08 12.94 15.30
N LYS A 91 -0.40 11.78 15.22
CA LYS A 91 -0.68 10.57 16.03
C LYS A 91 -2.15 10.10 15.99
N CYS A 92 -2.91 10.59 15.02
CA CYS A 92 -4.29 10.24 14.80
C CYS A 92 -4.46 9.94 13.32
N PHE A 93 -5.01 8.76 13.04
CA PHE A 93 -5.30 8.33 11.69
C PHE A 93 -6.62 7.58 11.72
N TYR A 94 -7.56 8.05 10.91
CA TYR A 94 -8.68 7.24 10.48
C TYR A 94 -8.25 6.50 9.21
N PRO A 95 -8.80 5.31 8.91
CA PRO A 95 -8.47 4.63 7.67
C PRO A 95 -8.57 5.57 6.47
N ALA A 96 -7.44 5.80 5.79
CA ALA A 96 -7.39 6.65 4.62
C ALA A 96 -7.57 5.79 3.38
N GLU A 97 -8.52 6.16 2.54
CA GLU A 97 -8.62 5.65 1.18
C GLU A 97 -7.39 6.10 0.40
N ILE A 98 -6.59 5.16 -0.11
CA ILE A 98 -5.35 5.45 -0.84
C ILE A 98 -5.62 5.48 -2.34
N CYS A 99 -6.24 4.42 -2.87
CA CYS A 99 -6.54 4.29 -4.28
C CYS A 99 -7.57 3.18 -4.54
N GLU A 100 -8.08 3.12 -5.77
CA GLU A 100 -8.95 2.03 -6.26
C GLU A 100 -8.22 1.18 -7.30
N ARG A 101 -8.36 -0.15 -7.22
CA ARG A 101 -7.72 -1.08 -8.17
C ARG A 101 -8.67 -2.12 -8.73
N ARG A 102 -8.39 -2.59 -9.94
CA ARG A 102 -8.97 -3.81 -10.47
C ARG A 102 -8.26 -5.02 -9.90
N TYR A 103 -9.01 -5.86 -9.18
CA TYR A 103 -8.57 -7.14 -8.67
C TYR A 103 -9.58 -8.23 -9.07
N LYS A 104 -9.15 -9.22 -9.85
CA LYS A 104 -10.00 -10.33 -10.33
C LYS A 104 -11.33 -9.83 -10.94
N ASN A 105 -11.25 -8.89 -11.88
CA ASN A 105 -12.37 -8.26 -12.58
C ASN A 105 -13.35 -7.48 -11.68
N LYS A 106 -12.91 -7.02 -10.50
CA LYS A 106 -13.70 -6.16 -9.62
C LYS A 106 -12.90 -4.93 -9.24
N CYS A 107 -13.56 -3.78 -9.16
CA CYS A 107 -12.97 -2.62 -8.51
C CYS A 107 -12.93 -2.87 -7.00
N VAL A 108 -11.77 -2.63 -6.39
CA VAL A 108 -11.53 -2.74 -4.96
C VAL A 108 -10.86 -1.48 -4.45
N THR A 109 -11.27 -1.01 -3.28
CA THR A 109 -10.65 0.16 -2.63
C THR A 109 -9.56 -0.29 -1.68
N ILE A 110 -8.42 0.39 -1.70
CA ILE A 110 -7.29 0.14 -0.80
C ILE A 110 -7.31 1.19 0.29
N TYR A 111 -7.54 0.75 1.52
CA TYR A 111 -7.45 1.60 2.71
C TYR A 111 -6.13 1.37 3.42
N CYS A 112 -5.57 2.42 4.01
CA CYS A 112 -4.47 2.33 4.95
C CYS A 112 -4.96 2.71 6.35
N ASP A 113 -4.64 1.92 7.36
CA ASP A 113 -4.93 2.19 8.77
C ASP A 113 -3.67 2.06 9.60
N ILE A 114 -3.56 2.89 10.64
CA ILE A 114 -2.32 2.98 11.42
C ILE A 114 -2.58 2.49 12.83
N ILE A 115 -1.81 1.48 13.21
CA ILE A 115 -1.93 0.82 14.50
C ILE A 115 -0.84 1.35 15.43
N SER A 116 -1.26 1.86 16.60
CA SER A 116 -0.39 2.35 17.68
C SER A 116 -0.04 1.25 18.67
#